data_AF-A0A9D6RLA7-F1
#
_entry.id   AF-A0A9D6RLA7-F1
#
_cell.length_a   1.000
_cell.length_b   1.000
_cell.length_c   1.000
_cell.angle_alpha   90.00
_cell.angle_beta   90.00
_cell.angle_gamma   90.00
#
_symmetry.space_group_name_H-M   'P 1'
#
loop_
_entity.id
_entity.type
_entity.pdbx_description
1 polymer ?
#
loop_
_entity_poly.entity_id
_entity_poly.type
_entity_poly.pdbx_seq_one_letter_code
_entity_poly.pdbx_strand_id
1 'polypeptide(L)'
;MIPCADLGTRMLPLTRRVPKELLPYGDRTLIDHALRELAEAGIQQVGLVIRRDKISLREHLEGTDAFGQASPTPPGMRLTFLEQPQPDGLAGALACACGSVEADHFLLLFPDQLLLQGNASRLLLEHFDGQDSLSALVRIPRAEQHYFPGASGFELEGEGPRYRVAGLLGERDSPRLSDEHHTVRGFGRTIYRRDFLQQVRDRGFGPAFLAQLPHGRHHAVVLDGRPIDVGTLGGYQHFWSLWEPVRTEAPV
;
A
#
# COMPACT_ATOMS: atom_id res chain seq x y z
N MET A 1 4.72 2.62 -7.22
CA MET A 1 3.38 2.62 -7.83
C MET A 1 2.34 2.71 -6.74
N ILE A 2 1.45 3.69 -6.81
CA ILE A 2 0.33 3.87 -5.88
C ILE A 2 -0.98 3.85 -6.67
N PRO A 3 -1.84 2.84 -6.50
CA PRO A 3 -3.15 2.82 -7.12
C PRO A 3 -4.10 3.72 -6.32
N CYS A 4 -4.55 4.79 -6.94
CA CYS A 4 -5.45 5.79 -6.38
C CYS A 4 -6.74 5.91 -7.21
N ALA A 5 -7.10 4.88 -7.99
CA ALA A 5 -8.18 4.96 -8.98
C ALA A 5 -9.49 4.30 -8.54
N ASP A 6 -9.57 3.80 -7.31
CA ASP A 6 -10.83 3.27 -6.77
C ASP A 6 -11.83 4.38 -6.40
N LEU A 7 -13.08 3.95 -6.22
CA LEU A 7 -14.21 4.81 -5.84
C LEU A 7 -14.29 5.07 -4.33
N GLY A 8 -13.42 4.48 -3.50
CA GLY A 8 -13.46 4.61 -2.05
C GLY A 8 -14.78 4.18 -1.39
N THR A 9 -15.50 3.22 -1.97
CA THR A 9 -16.87 2.87 -1.53
C THR A 9 -16.95 2.35 -0.09
N ARG A 10 -15.89 1.71 0.41
CA ARG A 10 -15.77 1.23 1.81
C ARG A 10 -15.68 2.35 2.85
N MET A 11 -15.46 3.58 2.39
CA MET A 11 -15.31 4.78 3.20
C MET A 11 -16.49 5.74 3.05
N LEU A 12 -17.57 5.33 2.39
CA LEU A 12 -18.79 6.13 2.36
C LEU A 12 -19.36 6.31 3.77
N PRO A 13 -19.90 7.50 4.12
CA PRO A 13 -20.12 8.66 3.24
C PRO A 13 -18.92 9.63 3.12
N LEU A 14 -17.83 9.44 3.87
CA LEU A 14 -16.69 10.36 3.93
C LEU A 14 -16.08 10.63 2.55
N THR A 15 -16.03 9.60 1.71
CA THR A 15 -15.39 9.64 0.39
C THR A 15 -16.33 9.97 -0.76
N ARG A 16 -17.57 10.38 -0.47
CA ARG A 16 -18.55 10.71 -1.53
C ARG A 16 -18.07 11.84 -2.44
N ARG A 17 -17.27 12.78 -1.91
CA ARG A 17 -16.75 13.95 -2.63
C ARG A 17 -15.24 14.14 -2.50
N VAL A 18 -14.64 13.54 -1.49
CA VAL A 18 -13.21 13.64 -1.22
C VAL A 18 -12.57 12.29 -1.53
N PRO A 19 -11.54 12.22 -2.40
CA PRO A 19 -10.76 11.00 -2.58
C PRO A 19 -10.28 10.44 -1.24
N LYS A 20 -10.35 9.12 -1.05
CA LYS A 20 -9.92 8.51 0.23
C LYS A 20 -8.47 8.85 0.56
N GLU A 21 -7.63 9.00 -0.45
CA GLU A 21 -6.21 9.34 -0.34
C GLU A 21 -5.97 10.72 0.30
N LEU A 22 -6.96 11.61 0.24
CA LEU A 22 -6.92 12.94 0.86
C LEU A 22 -7.53 12.96 2.26
N LEU A 23 -7.99 11.83 2.79
CA LEU A 23 -8.49 11.78 4.17
C LEU A 23 -7.35 12.06 5.15
N PRO A 24 -7.61 12.85 6.22
CA PRO A 24 -6.61 13.11 7.24
C PRO A 24 -6.20 11.86 8.01
N TYR A 25 -4.91 11.77 8.31
CA TYR A 25 -4.30 10.82 9.20
C TYR A 25 -3.32 11.58 10.10
N GLY A 26 -3.77 11.90 11.31
CA GLY A 26 -3.07 12.84 12.19
C GLY A 26 -3.01 14.23 11.58
N ASP A 27 -1.80 14.72 11.30
CA ASP A 27 -1.53 16.07 10.82
C ASP A 27 -1.50 16.22 9.29
N ARG A 28 -1.61 15.13 8.53
CA ARG A 28 -1.45 15.11 7.06
C ARG A 28 -2.45 14.18 6.39
N THR A 29 -2.54 14.21 5.07
CA THR A 29 -3.36 13.26 4.33
C THR A 29 -2.69 11.89 4.20
N LEU A 30 -3.46 10.85 3.88
CA LEU A 30 -2.93 9.50 3.64
C LEU A 30 -1.88 9.47 2.53
N ILE A 31 -2.11 10.22 1.44
CA ILE A 31 -1.13 10.27 0.34
C ILE A 31 0.17 10.96 0.75
N ASP A 32 0.11 11.98 1.60
CA ASP A 32 1.32 12.67 2.08
C ASP A 32 2.19 11.73 2.90
N HIS A 33 1.56 10.95 3.81
CA HIS A 33 2.27 9.92 4.58
C HIS A 33 2.89 8.87 3.66
N ALA A 34 2.18 8.41 2.64
CA ALA A 34 2.72 7.48 1.66
C ALA A 34 3.93 8.05 0.89
N LEU A 35 3.87 9.30 0.43
CA LEU A 35 5.00 9.93 -0.28
C LEU A 35 6.21 10.14 0.65
N ARG A 36 5.98 10.52 1.90
CA ARG A 36 7.05 10.64 2.91
C ARG A 36 7.70 9.29 3.22
N GLU A 37 6.90 8.24 3.41
CA GLU A 37 7.39 6.88 3.60
C GLU A 37 8.33 6.46 2.44
N LEU A 38 7.89 6.70 1.20
CA LEU A 38 8.67 6.39 0.00
C LEU A 38 9.97 7.22 -0.06
N ALA A 39 9.91 8.52 0.21
CA ALA A 39 11.08 9.40 0.18
C ALA A 39 12.12 8.99 1.24
N GLU A 40 11.69 8.68 2.46
CA GLU A 40 12.54 8.21 3.56
C GLU A 40 13.12 6.80 3.29
N ALA A 41 12.46 6.01 2.44
CA ALA A 41 12.96 4.73 1.94
C ALA A 41 13.91 4.89 0.73
N GLY A 42 14.19 6.13 0.29
CA GLY A 42 15.07 6.43 -0.84
C GLY A 42 14.41 6.33 -2.22
N ILE A 43 13.08 6.20 -2.29
CA ILE A 43 12.35 6.10 -3.56
C ILE A 43 12.06 7.51 -4.08
N GLN A 44 12.58 7.81 -5.28
CA GLN A 44 12.48 9.13 -5.89
C GLN A 44 11.48 9.20 -7.05
N GLN A 45 11.07 8.07 -7.62
CA GLN A 45 10.13 8.02 -8.74
C GLN A 45 8.84 7.33 -8.32
N VAL A 46 7.72 8.05 -8.38
CA VAL A 46 6.42 7.55 -7.95
C VAL A 46 5.40 7.71 -9.06
N GLY A 47 4.93 6.57 -9.59
CA GLY A 47 3.76 6.52 -10.46
C GLY A 47 2.47 6.43 -9.62
N LEU A 48 1.59 7.42 -9.76
CA LEU A 48 0.23 7.41 -9.20
C LEU A 48 -0.76 7.07 -10.31
N VAL A 49 -1.54 6.01 -10.10
CA VAL A 49 -2.61 5.65 -11.04
C VAL A 49 -3.91 6.26 -10.53
N ILE A 50 -4.41 7.28 -11.22
CA ILE A 50 -5.57 8.08 -10.80
C ILE A 50 -6.70 7.98 -11.82
N ARG A 51 -7.93 8.26 -11.40
CA ARG A 51 -9.04 8.50 -12.32
C ARG A 51 -9.09 9.98 -12.72
N ARG A 52 -9.72 10.25 -13.87
CA ARG A 52 -9.95 11.61 -14.38
C ARG A 52 -10.71 12.52 -13.43
N ASP A 53 -11.62 11.97 -12.62
CA ASP A 53 -12.46 12.70 -11.68
C ASP A 53 -11.78 13.00 -10.33
N LYS A 54 -10.57 12.48 -10.07
CA LYS A 54 -9.78 12.79 -8.87
C LYS A 54 -8.86 14.00 -9.08
N ILE A 55 -9.42 15.09 -9.62
CA ILE A 55 -8.69 16.33 -9.89
C ILE A 55 -8.06 16.91 -8.61
N SER A 56 -8.82 16.89 -7.50
CA SER A 56 -8.34 17.41 -6.21
C SER A 56 -7.10 16.70 -5.67
N LEU A 57 -6.94 15.39 -5.95
CA LEU A 57 -5.73 14.66 -5.56
C LEU A 57 -4.51 15.15 -6.33
N ARG A 58 -4.67 15.43 -7.63
CA ARG A 58 -3.61 16.01 -8.45
C ARG A 58 -3.27 17.42 -7.97
N GLU A 59 -4.27 18.28 -7.79
CA GLU A 59 -4.07 19.68 -7.35
C GLU A 59 -3.36 19.76 -5.99
N HIS A 60 -3.75 18.91 -5.04
CA HIS A 60 -3.09 18.78 -3.73
C HIS A 60 -1.60 18.45 -3.90
N LEU A 61 -1.28 17.45 -4.71
CA LEU A 61 0.10 17.00 -4.93
C LEU A 61 0.95 17.96 -5.78
N GLU A 62 0.34 18.70 -6.70
CA GLU A 62 1.03 19.70 -7.52
C GLU A 62 1.15 21.05 -6.79
N GLY A 63 0.49 21.23 -5.63
CA GLY A 63 0.51 22.48 -4.87
C GLY A 63 -0.25 23.60 -5.58
N THR A 64 -1.27 23.25 -6.36
CA THR A 64 -2.09 24.18 -7.14
C THR A 64 -3.50 24.31 -6.57
N ASP A 65 -3.69 23.92 -5.31
CA ASP A 65 -4.99 24.07 -4.65
C ASP A 65 -5.37 25.55 -4.51
N ALA A 66 -6.68 25.81 -4.39
CA ALA A 66 -7.21 27.17 -4.28
C ALA A 66 -6.72 27.93 -3.03
N PHE A 67 -6.06 27.23 -2.10
CA PHE A 67 -5.56 27.75 -0.83
C PHE A 67 -4.07 28.12 -0.88
N GLY A 68 -3.39 27.89 -2.01
CA GLY A 68 -1.99 28.23 -2.20
C GLY A 68 -1.04 27.43 -1.30
N GLN A 69 -1.43 26.22 -0.91
CA GLN A 69 -0.58 25.37 -0.09
C GLN A 69 0.60 24.85 -0.93
N ALA A 70 1.80 24.87 -0.33
CA ALA A 70 2.97 24.27 -0.94
C ALA A 70 2.71 22.77 -1.17
N SER A 71 3.16 22.26 -2.33
CA SER A 71 3.08 20.84 -2.65
C SER A 71 3.64 20.00 -1.49
N PRO A 72 2.91 18.97 -1.02
CA PRO A 72 3.41 18.04 -0.01
C PRO A 72 4.42 17.04 -0.58
N THR A 73 4.68 17.08 -1.89
CA THR A 73 5.63 16.19 -2.56
C THR A 73 7.04 16.42 -2.00
N PRO A 74 7.70 15.37 -1.47
CA PRO A 74 9.05 15.50 -0.92
C PRO A 74 10.07 16.04 -1.95
N PRO A 75 11.03 16.88 -1.53
CA PRO A 75 12.06 17.41 -2.42
C PRO A 75 12.81 16.29 -3.17
N GLY A 76 13.00 16.47 -4.48
CA GLY A 76 13.68 15.49 -5.33
C GLY A 76 12.82 14.31 -5.78
N MET A 77 11.58 14.18 -5.29
CA MET A 77 10.64 13.17 -5.75
C MET A 77 9.95 13.61 -7.04
N ARG A 78 9.95 12.73 -8.05
CA ARG A 78 9.22 12.90 -9.30
C ARG A 78 7.93 12.10 -9.27
N LEU A 79 6.81 12.80 -9.38
CA LEU A 79 5.49 12.18 -9.54
C LEU A 79 5.16 12.01 -11.02
N THR A 80 4.62 10.87 -11.39
CA THR A 80 4.03 10.60 -12.72
C THR A 80 2.60 10.16 -12.52
N PHE A 81 1.66 10.86 -13.15
CA PHE A 81 0.24 10.55 -13.06
C PHE A 81 -0.20 9.75 -14.28
N LEU A 82 -0.72 8.55 -14.03
CA LEU A 82 -1.24 7.64 -15.03
C LEU A 82 -2.75 7.58 -14.90
N GLU A 83 -3.47 7.77 -16.00
CA GLU A 83 -4.93 7.77 -15.96
C GLU A 83 -5.46 6.34 -16.12
N GLN A 84 -6.31 5.91 -15.19
CA GLN A 84 -7.15 4.72 -15.31
C GLN A 84 -8.56 5.16 -15.73
N PRO A 85 -9.00 4.85 -16.97
CA PRO A 85 -10.29 5.34 -17.48
C PRO A 85 -11.52 4.77 -16.77
N GLN A 86 -11.45 3.51 -16.33
CA GLN A 86 -12.54 2.77 -15.68
C GLN A 86 -12.05 2.13 -14.38
N PRO A 87 -12.88 2.07 -13.33
CA PRO A 87 -12.49 1.54 -12.01
C PRO A 87 -12.41 0.00 -12.00
N ASP A 88 -11.63 -0.59 -12.91
CA ASP A 88 -11.45 -2.04 -13.08
C ASP A 88 -10.55 -2.68 -12.00
N GLY A 89 -10.50 -2.05 -10.83
CA GLY A 89 -9.68 -2.46 -9.70
C GLY A 89 -8.17 -2.40 -9.96
N LEU A 90 -7.43 -3.12 -9.12
CA LEU A 90 -5.96 -3.14 -9.11
C LEU A 90 -5.36 -3.64 -10.42
N ALA A 91 -6.00 -4.61 -11.08
CA ALA A 91 -5.51 -5.14 -12.35
C ALA A 91 -5.48 -4.06 -13.43
N GLY A 92 -6.57 -3.29 -13.57
CA GLY A 92 -6.61 -2.15 -14.49
C GLY A 92 -5.58 -1.08 -14.13
N ALA A 93 -5.39 -0.81 -12.83
CA ALA A 93 -4.41 0.18 -12.39
C ALA A 93 -2.97 -0.21 -12.78
N LEU A 94 -2.58 -1.46 -12.53
CA LEU A 94 -1.26 -1.98 -12.90
C LEU A 94 -1.08 -2.10 -14.41
N ALA A 95 -2.14 -2.45 -15.15
CA ALA A 95 -2.09 -2.48 -16.62
C ALA A 95 -1.76 -1.09 -17.21
N CYS A 96 -2.31 -0.01 -16.64
CA CYS A 96 -2.00 1.37 -17.03
C CYS A 96 -0.53 1.74 -16.80
N ALA A 97 0.13 1.08 -15.84
CA ALA A 97 1.53 1.31 -15.49
C ALA A 97 2.53 0.47 -16.30
N CYS A 98 2.06 -0.50 -17.09
CA CYS A 98 2.93 -1.45 -17.79
C CYS A 98 3.97 -0.78 -18.72
N GLY A 99 3.64 0.38 -19.29
CA GLY A 99 4.54 1.14 -20.18
C GLY A 99 5.37 2.23 -19.49
N SER A 100 5.15 2.50 -18.20
CA SER A 100 5.78 3.64 -17.50
C SER A 100 6.90 3.23 -16.54
N VAL A 101 7.03 1.94 -16.22
CA VAL A 101 8.05 1.44 -15.30
C VAL A 101 9.25 0.94 -16.10
N GLU A 102 10.37 1.65 -15.99
CA GLU A 102 11.61 1.30 -16.68
C GLU A 102 12.49 0.32 -15.87
N ALA A 103 12.47 0.46 -14.53
CA ALA A 103 13.25 -0.35 -13.60
C ALA A 103 12.84 -1.84 -13.62
N ASP A 104 13.78 -2.73 -13.25
CA ASP A 104 13.54 -4.19 -13.22
C ASP A 104 12.52 -4.62 -12.16
N HIS A 105 12.29 -3.77 -11.15
CA HIS A 105 11.30 -3.98 -10.10
C HIS A 105 10.55 -2.69 -9.80
N PHE A 106 9.37 -2.84 -9.20
CA PHE A 106 8.60 -1.72 -8.68
C PHE A 106 7.96 -2.08 -7.35
N LEU A 107 7.88 -1.10 -6.45
CA LEU A 107 7.09 -1.21 -5.22
C LEU A 107 5.64 -0.83 -5.52
N LEU A 108 4.71 -1.74 -5.26
CA LEU A 108 3.29 -1.46 -5.11
C LEU A 108 3.01 -1.06 -3.66
N LEU A 109 2.46 0.14 -3.46
CA LEU A 109 2.09 0.67 -2.15
C LEU A 109 0.61 1.06 -2.11
N PHE A 110 -0.10 0.63 -1.07
CA PHE A 110 -1.47 1.07 -0.75
C PHE A 110 -1.43 2.13 0.37
N PRO A 111 -1.93 3.36 0.12
CA PRO A 111 -1.76 4.49 1.05
C PRO A 111 -2.67 4.40 2.29
N ASP A 112 -3.68 3.54 2.24
CA ASP A 112 -4.66 3.30 3.31
C ASP A 112 -4.25 2.20 4.29
N GLN A 113 -3.12 1.53 4.06
CA GLN A 113 -2.50 0.66 5.05
C GLN A 113 -1.26 1.35 5.59
N LEU A 114 -1.10 1.41 6.91
CA LEU A 114 -0.07 2.20 7.58
C LEU A 114 0.59 1.37 8.67
N LEU A 115 1.85 1.67 8.94
CA LEU A 115 2.58 1.11 10.08
C LEU A 115 2.79 2.25 11.06
N LEU A 116 2.23 2.17 12.27
CA LEU A 116 2.27 3.27 13.24
C LEU A 116 3.69 3.64 13.67
N GLN A 117 4.59 2.65 13.67
CA GLN A 117 5.99 2.83 14.01
C GLN A 117 6.86 2.26 12.90
N GLY A 118 7.90 3.00 12.54
CA GLY A 118 8.83 2.60 11.48
C GLY A 118 8.35 2.98 10.08
N ASN A 119 9.11 2.55 9.08
CA ASN A 119 8.85 2.82 7.68
C ASN A 119 8.75 1.48 6.95
N ALA A 120 7.51 1.09 6.60
CA ALA A 120 7.25 -0.24 6.07
C ALA A 120 7.95 -0.52 4.74
N SER A 121 8.05 0.48 3.86
CA SER A 121 8.78 0.38 2.60
C SER A 121 10.28 0.14 2.82
N ARG A 122 10.90 0.85 3.77
CA ARG A 122 12.32 0.66 4.14
C ARG A 122 12.55 -0.70 4.77
N LEU A 123 11.71 -1.11 5.73
CA LEU A 123 11.79 -2.44 6.34
C LEU A 123 11.65 -3.56 5.29
N LEU A 124 10.76 -3.40 4.30
CA LEU A 124 10.64 -4.35 3.20
C LEU A 124 11.90 -4.39 2.33
N LEU A 125 12.46 -3.22 1.99
CA LEU A 125 13.67 -3.09 1.18
C LEU A 125 14.91 -3.69 1.86
N GLU A 126 15.01 -3.63 3.19
CA GLU A 126 16.10 -4.26 3.96
C GLU A 126 16.16 -5.78 3.76
N HIS A 127 15.04 -6.41 3.42
CA HIS A 127 14.95 -7.86 3.11
C HIS A 127 14.94 -8.18 1.61
N PHE A 128 15.00 -7.17 0.74
CA PHE A 128 14.94 -7.36 -0.71
C PHE A 128 16.32 -7.70 -1.27
N ASP A 129 16.42 -8.83 -1.96
CA ASP A 129 17.68 -9.36 -2.51
C ASP A 129 17.96 -8.93 -3.96
N GLY A 130 17.07 -8.15 -4.57
CA GLY A 130 17.17 -7.72 -5.96
C GLY A 130 16.73 -8.76 -6.99
N GLN A 131 16.21 -9.93 -6.59
CA GLN A 131 15.89 -11.02 -7.53
C GLN A 131 14.39 -11.14 -7.79
N ASP A 132 13.67 -11.66 -6.80
CA ASP A 132 12.29 -12.11 -6.93
C ASP A 132 11.29 -11.18 -6.23
N SER A 133 10.00 -11.36 -6.50
CA SER A 133 8.96 -10.55 -5.86
C SER A 133 8.97 -10.78 -4.33
N LEU A 134 8.73 -9.71 -3.57
CA LEU A 134 8.74 -9.72 -2.11
C LEU A 134 7.54 -8.96 -1.53
N SER A 135 6.65 -9.67 -0.84
CA SER A 135 5.50 -9.08 -0.14
C SER A 135 5.79 -8.84 1.33
N ALA A 136 5.33 -7.70 1.84
CA ALA A 136 5.22 -7.47 3.27
C ALA A 136 4.03 -8.25 3.86
N LEU A 137 4.25 -8.85 5.02
CA LEU A 137 3.22 -9.37 5.92
C LEU A 137 3.27 -8.59 7.23
N VAL A 138 2.18 -8.60 7.99
CA VAL A 138 2.13 -8.00 9.33
C VAL A 138 1.40 -8.92 10.30
N ARG A 139 1.77 -8.84 11.58
CA ARG A 139 1.04 -9.47 12.69
C ARG A 139 -0.08 -8.52 13.14
N ILE A 140 -1.31 -9.02 13.12
CA ILE A 140 -2.50 -8.28 13.52
C ILE A 140 -3.10 -8.99 14.74
N PRO A 141 -3.36 -8.29 15.85
CA PRO A 141 -4.11 -8.88 16.97
C PRO A 141 -5.44 -9.45 16.48
N ARG A 142 -5.83 -10.66 16.92
CA ARG A 142 -7.10 -11.27 16.46
C ARG A 142 -8.32 -10.39 16.70
N ALA A 143 -8.31 -9.61 17.78
CA ALA A 143 -9.37 -8.65 18.10
C ALA A 143 -9.47 -7.47 17.13
N GLU A 144 -8.43 -7.22 16.31
CA GLU A 144 -8.37 -6.12 15.34
C GLU A 144 -8.47 -6.62 13.87
N GLN A 145 -8.53 -7.94 13.64
CA GLN A 145 -8.47 -8.54 12.30
C GLN A 145 -9.57 -8.03 11.35
N HIS A 146 -10.75 -7.71 11.89
CA HIS A 146 -11.91 -7.25 11.10
C HIS A 146 -11.69 -5.86 10.48
N TYR A 147 -10.69 -5.10 10.93
CA TYR A 147 -10.31 -3.84 10.30
C TYR A 147 -9.53 -4.03 8.99
N PHE A 148 -9.07 -5.25 8.69
CA PHE A 148 -8.20 -5.58 7.54
C PHE A 148 -8.90 -6.48 6.50
N PRO A 149 -10.09 -6.14 5.97
CA PRO A 149 -10.84 -7.04 5.07
C PRO A 149 -10.17 -7.25 3.70
N GLY A 150 -9.17 -6.42 3.33
CA GLY A 150 -8.40 -6.59 2.10
C GLY A 150 -7.14 -7.44 2.24
N ALA A 151 -6.77 -7.83 3.46
CA ALA A 151 -5.49 -8.47 3.75
C ALA A 151 -5.58 -9.99 3.58
N SER A 152 -4.93 -10.53 2.56
CA SER A 152 -4.93 -11.97 2.27
C SER A 152 -3.93 -12.72 3.15
N GLY A 153 -4.26 -13.94 3.58
CA GLY A 153 -3.24 -14.88 4.07
C GLY A 153 -2.53 -15.61 2.93
N PHE A 154 -1.39 -16.22 3.26
CA PHE A 154 -0.57 -16.98 2.33
C PHE A 154 -0.20 -18.35 2.88
N GLU A 155 -0.08 -19.33 1.99
CA GLU A 155 0.64 -20.57 2.29
C GLU A 155 2.13 -20.26 2.19
N LEU A 156 2.86 -20.54 3.27
CA LEU A 156 4.25 -20.14 3.44
C LEU A 156 5.13 -21.36 3.69
N GLU A 157 6.26 -21.40 3.00
CA GLU A 157 7.27 -22.44 3.11
C GLU A 157 8.65 -21.86 3.44
N GLY A 158 9.52 -22.71 4.00
CA GLY A 158 10.87 -22.34 4.42
C GLY A 158 10.97 -21.92 5.89
N GLU A 159 12.17 -21.48 6.27
CA GLU A 159 12.53 -21.04 7.62
C GLU A 159 13.29 -19.69 7.54
N GLY A 160 13.30 -18.96 8.65
CA GLY A 160 13.97 -17.66 8.74
C GLY A 160 13.05 -16.47 8.41
N PRO A 161 13.60 -15.27 8.20
CA PRO A 161 12.80 -14.05 8.10
C PRO A 161 12.07 -13.93 6.75
N ARG A 162 12.49 -14.68 5.72
CA ARG A 162 11.94 -14.67 4.37
C ARG A 162 11.37 -16.04 4.01
N TYR A 163 10.07 -16.05 3.74
CA TYR A 163 9.31 -17.26 3.42
C TYR A 163 8.99 -17.31 1.93
N ARG A 164 9.02 -18.50 1.33
CA ARG A 164 8.51 -18.69 -0.02
C ARG A 164 6.98 -18.71 0.02
N VAL A 165 6.33 -17.98 -0.88
CA VAL A 165 4.88 -18.00 -1.02
C VAL A 165 4.49 -19.16 -1.94
N ALA A 166 3.74 -20.12 -1.38
CA ALA A 166 3.29 -21.32 -2.08
C ALA A 166 1.84 -21.19 -2.59
N GLY A 167 1.03 -20.35 -1.94
CA GLY A 167 -0.39 -20.22 -2.24
C GLY A 167 -1.03 -18.96 -1.66
N LEU A 168 -2.18 -18.59 -2.23
CA LEU A 168 -3.01 -17.49 -1.75
C LEU A 168 -4.22 -18.07 -0.99
N LEU A 169 -4.42 -17.65 0.24
CA LEU A 169 -5.46 -18.19 1.12
C LEU A 169 -6.72 -17.32 1.20
N GLY A 170 -6.70 -16.14 0.56
CA GLY A 170 -7.79 -15.17 0.61
C GLY A 170 -8.01 -14.66 2.02
N GLU A 171 -9.27 -14.64 2.47
CA GLU A 171 -9.65 -14.19 3.81
C GLU A 171 -9.21 -15.11 4.95
N ARG A 172 -8.49 -16.21 4.71
CA ARG A 172 -7.93 -17.07 5.76
C ARG A 172 -6.54 -16.59 6.21
N ASP A 173 -6.18 -16.92 7.45
CA ASP A 173 -4.88 -16.60 8.07
C ASP A 173 -3.71 -17.28 7.35
N SER A 174 -2.49 -16.75 7.47
CA SER A 174 -1.27 -17.49 7.11
C SER A 174 -0.93 -18.46 8.25
N PRO A 175 -1.26 -19.76 8.17
CA PRO A 175 -1.31 -20.65 9.33
C PRO A 175 0.06 -20.89 9.95
N ARG A 176 1.13 -20.88 9.14
CA ARG A 176 2.51 -21.07 9.61
C ARG A 176 2.94 -20.02 10.66
N LEU A 177 2.38 -18.81 10.60
CA LEU A 177 2.85 -17.66 11.39
C LEU A 177 1.78 -17.08 12.32
N SER A 178 0.56 -17.61 12.24
CA SER A 178 -0.61 -17.15 13.02
C SER A 178 -0.83 -18.06 14.23
N ASP A 179 -1.33 -17.51 15.32
CA ASP A 179 -1.59 -18.21 16.58
C ASP A 179 -2.94 -17.77 17.18
N GLU A 180 -3.20 -18.07 18.45
CA GLU A 180 -4.46 -17.71 19.13
C GLU A 180 -4.60 -16.21 19.44
N HIS A 181 -3.50 -15.46 19.44
CA HIS A 181 -3.46 -14.03 19.77
C HIS A 181 -3.34 -13.15 18.52
N HIS A 182 -2.68 -13.65 17.47
CA HIS A 182 -2.38 -12.90 16.25
C HIS A 182 -2.71 -13.69 14.98
N THR A 183 -3.18 -12.96 13.97
CA THR A 183 -3.22 -13.41 12.58
C THR A 183 -2.10 -12.74 11.79
N VAL A 184 -1.52 -13.46 10.82
CA VAL A 184 -0.53 -12.91 9.88
C VAL A 184 -1.12 -12.83 8.48
N ARG A 185 -1.13 -11.61 7.94
CA ARG A 185 -1.74 -11.27 6.66
C ARG A 185 -0.82 -10.40 5.81
N GLY A 186 -1.07 -10.40 4.50
CA GLY A 186 -0.45 -9.51 3.54
C GLY A 186 -0.68 -8.05 3.89
N PHE A 187 0.36 -7.25 3.71
CA PHE A 187 0.37 -5.82 3.96
C PHE A 187 0.67 -5.08 2.67
N GLY A 188 0.18 -3.86 2.56
CA GLY A 188 0.08 -3.10 1.32
C GLY A 188 1.39 -2.61 0.73
N ARG A 189 2.51 -3.30 0.97
CA ARG A 189 3.80 -3.11 0.31
C ARG A 189 4.19 -4.43 -0.35
N THR A 190 4.40 -4.41 -1.66
CA THR A 190 4.98 -5.56 -2.37
C THR A 190 5.89 -5.07 -3.47
N ILE A 191 7.12 -5.56 -3.48
CA ILE A 191 8.07 -5.36 -4.57
C ILE A 191 7.79 -6.45 -5.59
N TYR A 192 7.44 -6.06 -6.82
CA TYR A 192 7.24 -6.98 -7.93
C TYR A 192 8.34 -6.78 -8.96
N ARG A 193 8.70 -7.87 -9.64
CA ARG A 193 9.45 -7.79 -10.90
C ARG A 193 8.63 -7.06 -11.97
N ARG A 194 9.28 -6.33 -12.87
CA ARG A 194 8.63 -5.54 -13.93
C ARG A 194 7.75 -6.40 -14.85
N ASP A 195 8.17 -7.62 -15.15
CA ASP A 195 7.41 -8.56 -15.98
C ASP A 195 6.05 -8.94 -15.37
N PHE A 196 5.84 -8.71 -14.08
CA PHE A 196 4.53 -8.85 -13.45
C PHE A 196 3.49 -7.91 -14.07
N LEU A 197 3.86 -6.69 -14.46
CA LEU A 197 2.92 -5.74 -15.09
C LEU A 197 2.35 -6.29 -16.40
N GLN A 198 3.22 -6.90 -17.21
CA GLN A 198 2.81 -7.56 -18.44
C GLN A 198 1.88 -8.74 -18.16
N GLN A 199 2.22 -9.57 -17.17
CA GLN A 199 1.37 -10.68 -16.77
C GLN A 199 -0.01 -10.20 -16.31
N VAL A 200 -0.08 -9.17 -15.46
CA VAL A 200 -1.34 -8.59 -15.00
C VAL A 200 -2.18 -8.07 -16.18
N ARG A 201 -1.54 -7.43 -17.17
CA ARG A 201 -2.22 -6.98 -18.39
C ARG A 201 -2.81 -8.14 -19.19
N ASP A 202 -2.10 -9.26 -19.27
CA ASP A 202 -2.50 -10.39 -20.12
C ASP A 202 -3.57 -11.29 -19.48
N ARG A 203 -3.55 -11.46 -18.15
CA ARG A 203 -4.40 -12.44 -17.45
C ARG A 203 -5.08 -11.94 -16.18
N GLY A 204 -4.97 -10.66 -15.85
CA GLY A 204 -5.46 -10.08 -14.60
C GLY A 204 -4.57 -10.38 -13.38
N PHE A 205 -4.86 -9.71 -12.27
CA PHE A 205 -3.98 -9.72 -11.08
C PHE A 205 -3.85 -11.10 -10.42
N GLY A 206 -4.96 -11.73 -10.04
CA GLY A 206 -4.94 -13.02 -9.34
C GLY A 206 -4.23 -14.12 -10.13
N PRO A 207 -4.59 -14.36 -11.40
CA PRO A 207 -3.91 -15.35 -12.22
C PRO A 207 -2.43 -15.02 -12.49
N ALA A 208 -2.05 -13.74 -12.59
CA ALA A 208 -0.65 -13.34 -12.69
C ALA A 208 0.13 -13.60 -11.40
N PHE A 209 -0.49 -13.37 -10.24
CA PHE A 209 0.13 -13.66 -8.94
C PHE A 209 0.38 -15.16 -8.80
N LEU A 210 -0.65 -15.98 -9.05
CA LEU A 210 -0.56 -17.44 -8.95
C LEU A 210 0.46 -18.04 -9.93
N ALA A 211 0.63 -17.45 -11.12
CA ALA A 211 1.61 -17.92 -12.10
C ALA A 211 3.08 -17.77 -11.64
N GLN A 212 3.38 -16.91 -10.67
CA GLN A 212 4.74 -16.73 -10.13
C GLN A 212 5.13 -17.82 -9.11
N LEU A 213 4.15 -18.39 -8.41
CA LEU A 213 4.39 -19.24 -7.23
C LEU A 213 5.09 -20.57 -7.55
N PRO A 214 4.72 -21.33 -8.62
CA PRO A 214 5.39 -22.59 -8.95
C PRO A 214 6.87 -22.43 -9.30
N HIS A 215 7.28 -21.24 -9.72
CA HIS A 215 8.66 -20.93 -10.07
C HIS A 215 9.49 -20.44 -8.88
N GLY A 216 8.89 -20.37 -7.68
CA GLY A 216 9.55 -19.86 -6.48
C GLY A 216 9.84 -18.36 -6.53
N ARG A 217 9.23 -17.61 -7.46
CA ARG A 217 9.55 -16.21 -7.73
C ARG A 217 8.86 -15.20 -6.82
N HIS A 218 8.25 -15.68 -5.73
CA HIS A 218 7.55 -14.82 -4.78
C HIS A 218 7.86 -15.24 -3.36
N HIS A 219 8.35 -14.28 -2.59
CA HIS A 219 8.68 -14.42 -1.19
C HIS A 219 7.88 -13.42 -0.35
N ALA A 220 7.84 -13.64 0.96
CA ALA A 220 7.21 -12.75 1.90
C ALA A 220 8.02 -12.64 3.20
N VAL A 221 7.97 -11.48 3.83
CA VAL A 221 8.63 -11.18 5.12
C VAL A 221 7.61 -10.57 6.07
N VAL A 222 7.69 -10.89 7.36
CA VAL A 222 6.85 -10.24 8.37
C VAL A 222 7.56 -8.97 8.83
N LEU A 223 6.91 -7.82 8.67
CA LEU A 223 7.42 -6.55 9.15
C LEU A 223 7.09 -6.40 10.64
N ASP A 224 8.05 -5.89 11.40
CA ASP A 224 7.85 -5.49 12.78
C ASP A 224 7.18 -4.11 12.85
N GLY A 225 6.19 -3.97 13.71
CA GLY A 225 5.45 -2.73 13.94
C GLY A 225 3.95 -2.94 14.09
N ARG A 226 3.22 -1.91 14.50
CA ARG A 226 1.75 -1.98 14.62
C ARG A 226 1.08 -1.58 13.31
N PRO A 227 0.45 -2.52 12.57
CA PRO A 227 -0.27 -2.18 11.35
C PRO A 227 -1.61 -1.51 11.68
N ILE A 228 -2.06 -0.63 10.80
CA ILE A 228 -3.44 -0.13 10.75
C ILE A 228 -3.90 -0.16 9.29
N ASP A 229 -5.15 -0.53 9.07
CA ASP A 229 -5.84 -0.35 7.80
C ASP A 229 -6.96 0.69 8.00
N VAL A 230 -6.83 1.82 7.33
CA VAL A 230 -7.80 2.91 7.34
C VAL A 230 -8.61 3.00 6.05
N GLY A 231 -8.55 1.96 5.21
CA GLY A 231 -9.35 1.81 4.00
C GLY A 231 -10.82 1.43 4.26
N THR A 232 -11.20 1.33 5.54
CA THR A 232 -12.57 1.08 6.00
C THR A 232 -12.98 2.09 7.06
N LEU A 233 -14.27 2.40 7.16
CA LEU A 233 -14.75 3.35 8.16
C LEU A 233 -14.41 2.90 9.59
N GLY A 234 -14.55 1.60 9.88
CA GLY A 234 -14.22 1.04 11.19
C GLY A 234 -12.72 1.16 11.51
N GLY A 235 -11.85 0.85 10.54
CA GLY A 235 -10.41 0.99 10.72
C GLY A 235 -9.96 2.45 10.86
N TYR A 236 -10.56 3.36 10.10
CA TYR A 236 -10.33 4.81 10.21
C TYR A 236 -10.77 5.35 11.58
N GLN A 237 -11.95 4.95 12.08
CA GLN A 237 -12.42 5.31 13.43
C GLN A 237 -11.52 4.72 14.52
N HIS A 238 -11.08 3.48 14.35
CA HIS A 238 -10.17 2.83 15.28
C HIS A 238 -8.84 3.59 15.37
N PHE A 239 -8.27 4.01 14.24
CA PHE A 239 -7.10 4.88 14.26
C PHE A 239 -7.32 6.13 15.11
N TRP A 240 -8.40 6.88 14.88
CA TRP A 240 -8.68 8.10 15.64
C TRP A 240 -8.91 7.84 17.14
N SER A 241 -9.33 6.64 17.53
CA SER A 241 -9.43 6.25 18.94
C SER A 241 -8.06 6.01 19.61
N LEU A 242 -7.04 5.70 18.80
CA LEU A 242 -5.66 5.49 19.25
C LEU A 242 -4.81 6.75 19.14
N TRP A 243 -5.23 7.71 18.31
CA TRP A 243 -4.44 8.89 17.99
C TRP A 243 -4.45 9.89 19.15
N GLU A 244 -3.26 10.19 19.66
CA GLU A 244 -3.03 11.28 20.59
C GLU A 244 -2.34 12.44 19.84
N PRO A 245 -2.90 13.66 19.85
CA PRO A 245 -2.21 14.81 19.30
C PRO A 245 -0.89 15.02 20.06
N VAL A 246 0.21 15.18 19.34
CA VAL A 246 1.45 15.69 19.93
C VAL A 246 1.13 17.04 20.55
N ARG A 247 1.16 17.13 21.89
CA ARG A 247 1.12 18.41 22.58
C ARG A 247 2.43 19.11 22.27
N THR A 248 2.45 19.95 21.26
CA THR A 248 3.51 20.95 21.12
C THR A 248 3.35 21.89 22.31
N GLU A 249 4.19 21.73 23.34
CA GLU A 249 4.43 22.80 24.29
C GLU A 249 4.86 24.01 23.47
N ALA A 250 3.98 25.02 23.40
CA ALA A 250 4.35 26.29 22.82
C ALA A 250 5.55 26.82 23.63
N PRO A 251 6.66 27.21 22.99
CA PRO A 251 7.72 27.89 23.72
C PRO A 251 7.14 29.18 24.30
N VAL A 252 7.20 29.28 25.63
CA VAL A 252 6.84 30.48 26.42
C VAL A 252 7.83 31.60 26.14
#